data_AF-D9Y016-F1
#
_entry.id   AF-D9Y016-F1
#
_cell.length_a   1.000
_cell.length_b   1.000
_cell.length_c   1.000
_cell.angle_alpha   90.00
_cell.angle_beta   90.00
_cell.angle_gamma   90.00
#
_symmetry.space_group_name_H-M   'P 1'
#
loop_
_entity.id
_entity.type
_entity.pdbx_description
1 polymer ?
#
loop_
_entity_poly.entity_id
_entity_poly.type
_entity_poly.pdbx_seq_one_letter_code
_entity_poly.pdbx_strand_id
1 'polypeptide(L)'
;MILLAVPLLIWATDDSEPKKDNVAVAAGSDTLLEEEPLEAPKGDYAPAEPTPEPSTAKPSAAPSSPVVKKSAPVTPSSAPAEKPTEVATEKAETQVRERKAPELPPNTAAYAVQRMAASNPGRHICYRVHVKGSGWTAPVCDGATAGQEGKGRPITAINIAVADAKRVNGNEFIQKDGWTTEWSGAADGTDLYLGSAAAGAPNLSGFTIGVEAGNVCQNHKLGERGWGGLACESSKGWVFGGSTEPQFWLEAVRFNV
;
A
#
# COMPACT_ATOMS: atom_id res chain seq x y z
N MET A 1 -74.46 -6.49 -36.85
CA MET A 1 -75.43 -5.89 -35.91
C MET A 1 -75.11 -6.40 -34.51
N ILE A 2 -74.29 -5.66 -33.76
CA ILE A 2 -74.30 -5.49 -32.30
C ILE A 2 -73.70 -4.08 -32.14
N LEU A 3 -74.54 -3.13 -31.74
CA LEU A 3 -74.20 -1.76 -31.40
C LEU A 3 -73.71 -1.75 -29.94
N LEU A 4 -72.56 -1.14 -29.68
CA LEU A 4 -72.20 -0.65 -28.35
C LEU A 4 -72.00 0.86 -28.46
N ALA A 5 -72.89 1.60 -27.82
CA ALA A 5 -72.87 3.05 -27.68
C ALA A 5 -72.44 3.41 -26.26
N VAL A 6 -71.40 4.22 -26.10
CA VAL A 6 -71.05 4.95 -24.85
C VAL A 6 -70.33 6.26 -25.26
N PRO A 7 -70.56 7.40 -24.58
CA PRO A 7 -70.75 8.70 -25.24
C PRO A 7 -69.52 9.62 -25.29
N LEU A 8 -69.57 10.57 -26.22
CA LEU A 8 -68.77 11.81 -26.25
C LEU A 8 -69.27 12.81 -25.19
N LEU A 9 -68.37 13.42 -24.42
CA LEU A 9 -68.54 14.79 -23.91
C LEU A 9 -67.18 15.53 -23.78
N ILE A 10 -66.93 16.34 -24.81
CA ILE A 10 -66.37 17.70 -24.93
C ILE A 10 -65.59 18.36 -23.75
N TRP A 11 -64.36 18.78 -24.10
CA TRP A 11 -63.49 19.95 -23.76
C TRP A 11 -63.33 20.52 -22.34
N ALA A 12 -62.07 20.76 -21.96
CA ALA A 12 -61.53 22.11 -21.69
C ALA A 12 -59.99 22.08 -21.59
N THR A 13 -59.33 22.96 -22.35
CA THR A 13 -57.95 23.41 -22.11
C THR A 13 -57.95 24.35 -20.91
N ASP A 14 -57.08 24.12 -19.92
CA ASP A 14 -56.84 25.10 -18.87
C ASP A 14 -55.34 25.35 -18.72
N ASP A 15 -55.02 26.63 -18.84
CA ASP A 15 -53.72 27.28 -18.74
C ASP A 15 -53.35 27.34 -17.25
N SER A 16 -52.11 27.05 -16.87
CA SER A 16 -51.67 27.20 -15.48
C SER A 16 -50.35 27.96 -15.44
N GLU A 17 -50.49 29.27 -15.26
CA GLU A 17 -49.43 30.21 -14.92
C GLU A 17 -48.71 29.81 -13.61
N PRO A 18 -47.38 29.96 -13.53
CA PRO A 18 -46.67 29.83 -12.27
C PRO A 18 -46.84 31.09 -11.41
N LYS A 19 -47.41 30.89 -10.22
CA LYS A 19 -47.61 31.89 -9.17
C LYS A 19 -46.28 32.42 -8.66
N LYS A 20 -46.10 33.75 -8.78
CA LYS A 20 -44.99 34.53 -8.23
C LYS A 20 -45.23 34.80 -6.75
N ASP A 21 -44.37 34.28 -5.88
CA ASP A 21 -44.26 34.76 -4.52
C ASP A 21 -43.36 36.00 -4.49
N ASN A 22 -44.00 37.14 -4.19
CA ASN A 22 -43.34 38.41 -3.95
C ASN A 22 -42.78 38.42 -2.53
N VAL A 23 -41.45 38.55 -2.40
CA VAL A 23 -40.84 39.14 -1.21
C VAL A 23 -40.00 40.31 -1.69
N ALA A 24 -40.49 41.52 -1.43
CA ALA A 24 -39.76 42.76 -1.62
C ALA A 24 -38.96 43.06 -0.35
N VAL A 25 -37.65 43.28 -0.47
CA VAL A 25 -36.90 44.24 0.36
C VAL A 25 -35.91 44.98 -0.55
N ALA A 26 -35.82 46.27 -0.27
CA ALA A 26 -35.40 47.36 -1.13
C ALA A 26 -33.89 47.45 -1.43
N ALA A 27 -33.65 48.30 -2.44
CA ALA A 27 -32.39 48.63 -3.09
C ALA A 27 -31.45 49.55 -2.29
N GLY A 28 -30.21 49.62 -2.81
CA GLY A 28 -29.17 50.61 -2.51
C GLY A 28 -27.88 49.90 -2.07
N SER A 29 -26.71 50.04 -2.70
CA SER A 29 -26.28 50.98 -3.73
C SER A 29 -25.03 50.40 -4.42
N ASP A 30 -24.84 50.81 -5.67
CA ASP A 30 -23.58 50.78 -6.39
C ASP A 30 -22.39 51.24 -5.52
N THR A 31 -21.37 50.40 -5.43
CA THR A 31 -19.99 50.86 -5.35
C THR A 31 -19.13 49.93 -6.20
N LEU A 32 -18.72 50.48 -7.34
CA LEU A 32 -17.53 50.11 -8.10
C LEU A 32 -16.38 49.80 -7.14
N LEU A 33 -15.78 48.61 -7.27
CA LEU A 33 -14.43 48.38 -6.81
C LEU A 33 -13.61 47.98 -8.03
N GLU A 34 -12.82 48.95 -8.46
CA GLU A 34 -11.73 48.83 -9.41
C GLU A 34 -10.86 47.58 -9.13
N GLU A 35 -10.46 46.93 -10.22
CA GLU A 35 -9.48 45.87 -10.20
C GLU A 35 -8.10 46.48 -9.87
N GLU A 36 -7.66 46.33 -8.63
CA GLU A 36 -6.27 46.61 -8.26
C GLU A 36 -5.35 45.47 -8.75
N PRO A 37 -4.32 45.77 -9.57
CA PRO A 37 -3.32 44.77 -9.94
C PRO A 37 -2.45 44.44 -8.72
N LEU A 38 -2.32 43.16 -8.41
CA LEU A 38 -1.47 42.65 -7.33
C LEU A 38 -0.01 43.09 -7.55
N GLU A 39 0.44 44.12 -6.83
CA GLU A 39 1.86 44.44 -6.71
C GLU A 39 2.56 43.36 -5.88
N ALA A 40 3.45 42.63 -6.55
CA ALA A 40 4.34 41.68 -5.91
C ALA A 40 5.29 42.41 -4.94
N PRO A 41 5.50 41.91 -3.71
CA PRO A 41 6.47 42.51 -2.80
C PRO A 41 7.89 42.40 -3.38
N LYS A 42 8.51 43.56 -3.64
CA LYS A 42 9.96 43.67 -3.90
C LYS A 42 10.71 43.42 -2.59
N GLY A 43 10.95 42.14 -2.30
CA GLY A 43 11.97 41.72 -1.35
C GLY A 43 13.30 41.55 -2.08
N ASP A 44 14.36 42.12 -1.53
CA ASP A 44 15.73 42.03 -2.03
C ASP A 44 16.21 40.57 -2.07
N TYR A 45 15.99 39.90 -3.20
CA TYR A 45 16.67 38.66 -3.51
C TYR A 45 18.10 38.99 -3.96
N ALA A 46 19.03 38.88 -3.01
CA ALA A 46 20.44 38.75 -3.33
C ALA A 46 20.63 37.49 -4.20
N PRO A 47 21.29 37.57 -5.36
CA PRO A 47 21.56 36.39 -6.18
C PRO A 47 22.50 35.45 -5.43
N ALA A 48 22.12 34.18 -5.33
CA ALA A 48 22.99 33.14 -4.80
C ALA A 48 24.25 33.02 -5.67
N GLU A 49 25.43 33.23 -5.08
CA GLU A 49 26.70 32.96 -5.73
C GLU A 49 26.85 31.47 -6.06
N PRO A 50 27.45 31.12 -7.22
CA PRO A 50 27.65 29.72 -7.60
C PRO A 50 28.64 29.04 -6.63
N THR A 51 28.19 27.97 -5.98
CA THR A 51 29.03 27.10 -5.15
C THR A 51 29.93 26.22 -6.05
N PRO A 52 31.23 26.07 -5.76
CA PRO A 52 32.19 25.42 -6.65
C PRO A 52 31.97 23.91 -6.86
N GLU A 53 32.35 23.44 -8.06
CA GLU A 53 32.29 22.05 -8.52
C GLU A 53 33.06 21.08 -7.60
N PRO A 54 32.53 19.87 -7.30
CA PRO A 54 33.30 18.86 -6.61
C PRO A 54 34.34 18.20 -7.53
N SER A 55 35.62 18.45 -7.19
CA SER A 55 36.81 17.82 -7.76
C SER A 55 36.73 16.29 -7.71
N THR A 56 36.75 15.66 -8.89
CA THR A 56 36.90 14.20 -9.06
C THR A 56 38.33 13.77 -8.75
N ALA A 57 38.57 13.19 -7.57
CA ALA A 57 39.76 12.40 -7.29
C ALA A 57 39.36 10.99 -6.84
N LYS A 58 39.62 10.03 -7.72
CA LYS A 58 39.43 8.58 -7.58
C LYS A 58 40.57 7.97 -6.77
N PRO A 59 40.28 7.10 -5.77
CA PRO A 59 41.16 5.98 -5.48
C PRO A 59 40.56 4.66 -5.93
N SER A 60 41.36 3.97 -6.74
CA SER A 60 41.20 2.59 -7.19
C SER A 60 41.50 1.62 -6.05
N ALA A 61 40.61 0.67 -5.80
CA ALA A 61 40.97 -0.58 -5.12
C ALA A 61 40.13 -1.74 -5.69
N ALA A 62 40.83 -2.67 -6.32
CA ALA A 62 40.31 -3.91 -6.89
C ALA A 62 39.95 -4.93 -5.78
N PRO A 63 39.02 -5.87 -6.05
CA PRO A 63 38.55 -6.83 -5.05
C PRO A 63 39.56 -7.96 -4.82
N SER A 64 39.77 -8.34 -3.56
CA SER A 64 40.49 -9.55 -3.17
C SER A 64 39.50 -10.60 -2.67
N SER A 65 39.33 -11.67 -3.45
CA SER A 65 38.63 -12.89 -3.03
C SER A 65 39.42 -13.65 -1.95
N PRO A 66 38.74 -14.49 -1.15
CA PRO A 66 39.26 -15.83 -0.96
C PRO A 66 38.21 -16.92 -1.21
N VAL A 67 38.60 -17.86 -2.07
CA VAL A 67 38.08 -19.23 -2.19
C VAL A 67 38.52 -20.03 -0.95
N VAL A 68 37.87 -21.20 -0.70
CA VAL A 68 38.26 -22.36 0.16
C VAL A 68 37.41 -22.46 1.45
N LYS A 69 36.70 -23.54 1.83
CA LYS A 69 36.56 -24.94 1.38
C LYS A 69 35.26 -25.54 1.96
N LYS A 70 34.68 -26.47 1.19
CA LYS A 70 33.63 -27.43 1.53
C LYS A 70 34.13 -28.48 2.54
N SER A 71 33.35 -28.74 3.59
CA SER A 71 33.43 -29.98 4.40
C SER A 71 32.08 -30.33 5.02
N ALA A 72 31.53 -31.45 4.56
CA ALA A 72 30.71 -32.42 5.30
C ALA A 72 31.26 -33.80 4.86
N PRO A 73 30.97 -34.95 5.49
CA PRO A 73 29.99 -35.23 6.56
C PRO A 73 30.55 -36.13 7.69
N VAL A 74 29.76 -36.39 8.75
CA VAL A 74 29.77 -37.69 9.47
C VAL A 74 28.51 -37.87 10.33
N THR A 75 27.78 -38.94 10.04
CA THR A 75 27.01 -39.78 10.99
C THR A 75 27.48 -41.21 10.72
N PRO A 76 27.55 -42.11 11.72
CA PRO A 76 26.38 -42.96 11.98
C PRO A 76 26.25 -43.47 13.44
N SER A 77 25.04 -43.84 13.86
CA SER A 77 24.84 -44.97 14.78
C SER A 77 23.43 -45.54 14.67
N SER A 78 23.35 -46.86 14.70
CA SER A 78 22.28 -47.74 14.21
C SER A 78 21.33 -48.24 15.31
N ALA A 79 20.06 -48.41 14.89
CA ALA A 79 18.98 -49.38 15.22
C ALA A 79 19.13 -50.40 16.39
N PRO A 80 18.01 -50.93 16.93
CA PRO A 80 17.37 -52.11 16.30
C PRO A 80 15.83 -52.08 16.16
N ALA A 81 15.36 -52.97 15.29
CA ALA A 81 13.99 -53.19 14.83
C ALA A 81 13.14 -54.11 15.74
N GLU A 82 11.82 -53.92 15.70
CA GLU A 82 10.82 -54.96 15.99
C GLU A 82 9.80 -55.09 14.85
N LYS A 83 9.26 -56.31 14.73
CA LYS A 83 8.60 -56.95 13.58
C LYS A 83 7.15 -56.49 13.30
N PRO A 84 6.59 -56.86 12.13
CA PRO A 84 5.31 -56.35 11.63
C PRO A 84 4.10 -57.16 12.12
N THR A 85 2.97 -56.50 12.33
CA THR A 85 1.68 -57.15 12.54
C THR A 85 0.63 -56.53 11.61
N GLU A 86 0.25 -57.36 10.64
CA GLU A 86 -1.09 -57.62 10.12
C GLU A 86 -1.99 -56.47 9.64
N VAL A 87 -2.35 -56.63 8.36
CA VAL A 87 -3.32 -55.88 7.58
C VAL A 87 -4.72 -56.02 8.18
N ALA A 88 -5.36 -54.89 8.47
CA ALA A 88 -6.81 -54.78 8.47
C ALA A 88 -7.21 -53.71 7.45
N THR A 89 -7.76 -54.17 6.34
CA THR A 89 -8.44 -53.39 5.31
C THR A 89 -9.72 -52.80 5.92
N GLU A 90 -9.65 -51.56 6.39
CA GLU A 90 -10.84 -50.76 6.70
C GLU A 90 -11.16 -49.88 5.49
N LYS A 91 -12.40 -50.05 5.01
CA LYS A 91 -12.92 -49.44 3.80
C LYS A 91 -12.79 -47.92 3.86
N ALA A 92 -12.24 -47.37 2.78
CA ALA A 92 -12.26 -45.94 2.51
C ALA A 92 -13.70 -45.45 2.33
N GLU A 93 -14.29 -44.91 3.40
CA GLU A 93 -15.41 -43.98 3.29
C GLU A 93 -14.84 -42.59 3.05
N THR A 94 -15.08 -42.07 1.84
CA THR A 94 -14.69 -40.74 1.43
C THR A 94 -15.55 -39.72 2.18
N GLN A 95 -15.15 -39.39 3.41
CA GLN A 95 -15.62 -38.16 4.02
C GLN A 95 -14.91 -37.00 3.35
N VAL A 96 -15.68 -36.22 2.58
CA VAL A 96 -15.30 -34.86 2.20
C VAL A 96 -15.18 -34.07 3.50
N ARG A 97 -14.00 -34.12 4.11
CA ARG A 97 -13.60 -33.10 5.07
C ARG A 97 -13.50 -31.83 4.26
N GLU A 98 -14.50 -30.96 4.40
CA GLU A 98 -14.38 -29.56 4.04
C GLU A 98 -13.07 -29.08 4.67
N ARG A 99 -12.06 -28.86 3.83
CA ARG A 99 -10.79 -28.31 4.27
C ARG A 99 -11.11 -26.88 4.66
N LYS A 100 -11.44 -26.65 5.94
CA LYS A 100 -11.50 -25.32 6.51
C LYS A 100 -10.18 -24.65 6.12
N ALA A 101 -10.27 -23.65 5.24
CA ALA A 101 -9.10 -22.88 4.83
C ALA A 101 -8.39 -22.42 6.11
N PRO A 102 -7.05 -22.41 6.16
CA PRO A 102 -6.32 -21.91 7.32
C PRO A 102 -6.93 -20.57 7.73
N GLU A 103 -7.47 -20.51 8.94
CA GLU A 103 -8.08 -19.30 9.45
C GLU A 103 -6.92 -18.33 9.69
N LEU A 104 -6.72 -17.40 8.75
CA LEU A 104 -5.64 -16.43 8.84
C LEU A 104 -5.75 -15.72 10.18
N PRO A 105 -4.62 -15.47 10.87
CA PRO A 105 -4.67 -14.72 12.11
C PRO A 105 -5.41 -13.40 11.86
N PRO A 106 -6.42 -13.07 12.68
CA PRO A 106 -7.20 -11.87 12.46
C PRO A 106 -6.28 -10.64 12.49
N ASN A 107 -6.58 -9.66 11.64
CA ASN A 107 -5.87 -8.38 11.50
C ASN A 107 -4.55 -8.39 10.70
N THR A 108 -4.24 -9.41 9.89
CA THR A 108 -3.14 -9.29 8.89
C THR A 108 -3.59 -8.67 7.58
N ALA A 109 -2.64 -8.28 6.74
CA ALA A 109 -2.91 -7.82 5.38
C ALA A 109 -3.58 -8.91 4.53
N ALA A 110 -3.11 -10.16 4.62
CA ALA A 110 -3.72 -11.32 3.94
C ALA A 110 -5.18 -11.52 4.32
N TYR A 111 -5.50 -11.43 5.61
CA TYR A 111 -6.89 -11.53 6.06
C TYR A 111 -7.75 -10.40 5.49
N ALA A 112 -7.24 -9.17 5.47
CA ALA A 112 -7.96 -8.02 4.93
C ALA A 112 -8.18 -8.13 3.41
N VAL A 113 -7.17 -8.51 2.63
CA VAL A 113 -7.27 -8.57 1.17
C VAL A 113 -8.22 -9.67 0.70
N GLN A 114 -8.23 -10.82 1.38
CA GLN A 114 -9.16 -11.91 1.05
C GLN A 114 -10.61 -11.51 1.32
N ARG A 115 -10.88 -10.78 2.41
CA ARG A 115 -12.22 -10.24 2.68
C ARG A 115 -12.62 -9.16 1.68
N MET A 116 -11.69 -8.28 1.33
CA MET A 116 -11.92 -7.25 0.31
C MET A 116 -12.33 -7.91 -1.01
N ALA A 117 -11.50 -8.82 -1.54
CA ALA A 117 -11.74 -9.51 -2.80
C ALA A 117 -13.03 -10.36 -2.81
N ALA A 118 -13.43 -10.91 -1.66
CA ALA A 118 -14.72 -11.62 -1.55
C ALA A 118 -15.93 -10.68 -1.66
N SER A 119 -15.82 -9.44 -1.16
CA SER A 119 -16.90 -8.44 -1.22
C SER A 119 -16.90 -7.59 -2.49
N ASN A 120 -15.73 -7.38 -3.09
CA ASN A 120 -15.53 -6.59 -4.29
C ASN A 120 -14.48 -7.31 -5.15
N PRO A 121 -14.89 -8.13 -6.13
CA PRO A 121 -13.97 -8.84 -6.99
C PRO A 121 -13.12 -7.88 -7.82
N GLY A 122 -11.81 -8.09 -7.83
CA GLY A 122 -10.87 -7.28 -8.57
C GLY A 122 -9.50 -7.26 -7.89
N ARG A 123 -8.63 -6.40 -8.42
CA ARG A 123 -7.29 -6.23 -7.86
C ARG A 123 -7.34 -5.33 -6.64
N HIS A 124 -6.73 -5.83 -5.56
CA HIS A 124 -6.65 -5.13 -4.29
C HIS A 124 -5.27 -5.28 -3.67
N ILE A 125 -4.85 -4.26 -2.93
CA ILE A 125 -3.69 -4.32 -2.04
C ILE A 125 -4.11 -3.90 -0.65
N CYS A 126 -3.89 -4.77 0.33
CA CYS A 126 -4.08 -4.44 1.74
C CYS A 126 -2.74 -4.52 2.46
N TYR A 127 -2.59 -3.67 3.47
CA TYR A 127 -1.34 -3.50 4.18
C TYR A 127 -1.56 -2.92 5.58
N ARG A 128 -0.57 -3.15 6.44
CA ARG A 128 -0.45 -2.52 7.75
C ARG A 128 1.02 -2.28 8.06
N VAL A 129 1.28 -1.43 9.04
CA VAL A 129 2.65 -1.14 9.47
C VAL A 129 2.83 -1.36 10.95
N HIS A 130 4.04 -1.74 11.34
CA HIS A 130 4.44 -1.78 12.72
C HIS A 130 5.08 -0.43 13.09
N VAL A 131 4.41 0.34 13.95
CA VAL A 131 4.90 1.63 14.43
C VAL A 131 5.66 1.41 15.73
N LYS A 132 6.89 1.93 15.79
CA LYS A 132 7.76 1.82 16.96
C LYS A 132 7.05 2.34 18.22
N GLY A 133 7.02 1.49 19.25
CA GLY A 133 6.35 1.78 20.52
C GLY A 133 4.80 1.78 20.46
N SER A 134 4.18 1.47 19.32
CA SER A 134 2.71 1.32 19.21
C SER A 134 2.27 -0.08 18.79
N GLY A 135 3.14 -0.84 18.11
CA GLY A 135 2.76 -2.13 17.55
C GLY A 135 2.19 -2.02 16.13
N TRP A 136 1.53 -3.09 15.69
CA TRP A 136 0.86 -3.16 14.40
C TRP A 136 -0.38 -2.27 14.35
N THR A 137 -0.54 -1.49 13.28
CA THR A 137 -1.79 -0.81 12.98
C THR A 137 -2.85 -1.80 12.49
N ALA A 138 -4.12 -1.39 12.50
CA ALA A 138 -5.15 -2.10 11.74
C ALA A 138 -4.78 -2.14 10.24
N PRO A 139 -5.14 -3.21 9.51
CA PRO A 139 -4.95 -3.27 8.07
C PRO A 139 -5.87 -2.29 7.37
N VAL A 140 -5.33 -1.65 6.35
CA VAL A 140 -6.02 -0.76 5.42
C VAL A 140 -5.80 -1.28 4.00
N CYS A 141 -6.57 -0.80 3.04
CA CYS A 141 -6.45 -1.20 1.64
C CYS A 141 -6.50 0.01 0.73
N ASP A 142 -5.95 -0.13 -0.48
CA ASP A 142 -6.19 0.73 -1.65
C ASP A 142 -6.20 2.25 -1.35
N GLY A 143 -5.00 2.80 -1.20
CA GLY A 143 -4.75 4.23 -1.03
C GLY A 143 -4.97 4.79 0.38
N ALA A 144 -5.57 4.03 1.29
CA ALA A 144 -5.76 4.47 2.67
C ALA A 144 -4.43 4.53 3.46
N THR A 145 -4.28 5.51 4.37
CA THR A 145 -3.04 5.65 5.15
C THR A 145 -2.82 4.48 6.11
N ALA A 146 -1.65 3.84 6.03
CA ALA A 146 -1.09 3.03 7.12
C ALA A 146 0.04 3.77 7.81
N GLY A 147 -0.01 3.86 9.15
CA GLY A 147 0.99 4.57 9.95
C GLY A 147 0.34 5.55 10.91
N GLN A 148 1.14 6.46 11.45
CA GLN A 148 0.66 7.49 12.35
C GLN A 148 1.23 8.84 11.96
N GLU A 149 0.50 9.54 11.10
CA GLU A 149 0.90 10.84 10.59
C GLU A 149 1.04 11.89 11.70
N GLY A 150 2.09 12.70 11.64
CA GLY A 150 2.29 13.86 12.51
C GLY A 150 2.74 13.55 13.93
N LYS A 151 3.09 12.29 14.22
CA LYS A 151 3.57 11.86 15.54
C LYS A 151 5.07 11.62 15.58
N GLY A 152 5.76 11.71 14.44
CA GLY A 152 7.20 11.51 14.32
C GLY A 152 7.64 10.08 14.67
N ARG A 153 6.72 9.12 14.67
CA ARG A 153 7.01 7.73 15.08
C ARG A 153 7.46 6.88 13.89
N PRO A 154 8.63 6.22 13.96
CA PRO A 154 9.11 5.40 12.86
C PRO A 154 8.32 4.12 12.66
N ILE A 155 8.19 3.71 11.40
CA ILE A 155 7.80 2.37 10.98
C ILE A 155 9.03 1.45 11.08
N THR A 156 8.86 0.24 11.61
CA THR A 156 9.92 -0.79 11.66
C THR A 156 9.60 -2.02 10.81
N ALA A 157 8.32 -2.21 10.44
CA ALA A 157 7.91 -3.25 9.52
C ALA A 157 6.68 -2.86 8.70
N ILE A 158 6.55 -3.45 7.52
CA ILE A 158 5.37 -3.36 6.66
C ILE A 158 4.89 -4.79 6.40
N ASN A 159 3.59 -5.03 6.54
CA ASN A 159 2.94 -6.28 6.16
C ASN A 159 1.98 -5.99 5.00
N ILE A 160 2.13 -6.71 3.90
CA ILE A 160 1.46 -6.44 2.62
C ILE A 160 0.88 -7.74 2.09
N ALA A 161 -0.31 -7.68 1.48
CA ALA A 161 -0.88 -8.77 0.70
C ALA A 161 -1.71 -8.21 -0.46
N VAL A 162 -1.82 -9.00 -1.53
CA VAL A 162 -2.52 -8.61 -2.76
C VAL A 162 -3.56 -9.66 -3.15
N ALA A 163 -4.51 -9.27 -3.99
CA ALA A 163 -5.45 -10.14 -4.69
C ALA A 163 -5.52 -9.73 -6.17
N ASP A 164 -5.67 -10.69 -7.08
CA ASP A 164 -5.71 -10.49 -8.54
C ASP A 164 -4.49 -9.73 -9.10
N ALA A 165 -3.34 -9.93 -8.45
CA ALA A 165 -2.04 -9.40 -8.84
C ALA A 165 -1.00 -10.50 -9.04
N LYS A 166 -1.39 -11.77 -8.84
CA LYS A 166 -0.58 -13.00 -8.78
C LYS A 166 0.43 -13.04 -7.64
N ARG A 167 1.21 -11.97 -7.46
CA ARG A 167 2.29 -11.86 -6.49
C ARG A 167 2.59 -10.40 -6.17
N VAL A 168 2.93 -10.13 -4.90
CA VAL A 168 3.61 -8.90 -4.47
C VAL A 168 5.06 -9.22 -4.14
N ASN A 169 5.98 -8.33 -4.52
CA ASN A 169 7.41 -8.48 -4.27
C ASN A 169 8.00 -7.19 -3.71
N GLY A 170 9.10 -7.31 -2.96
CA GLY A 170 9.81 -6.17 -2.37
C GLY A 170 10.88 -6.58 -1.36
N ASN A 171 11.59 -5.57 -0.88
CA ASN A 171 12.50 -5.63 0.27
C ASN A 171 12.55 -4.25 0.97
N GLU A 172 12.98 -4.23 2.22
CA GLU A 172 13.10 -3.00 3.01
C GLU A 172 14.45 -2.30 2.85
N PHE A 173 14.45 -0.97 2.99
CA PHE A 173 15.65 -0.16 3.17
C PHE A 173 15.72 0.32 4.63
N ILE A 174 16.63 -0.29 5.39
CA ILE A 174 16.86 0.02 6.79
C ILE A 174 17.56 1.38 6.91
N GLN A 175 17.08 2.24 7.81
CA GLN A 175 17.72 3.52 8.08
C GLN A 175 19.18 3.30 8.52
N LYS A 176 20.12 3.97 7.84
CA LYS A 176 21.59 3.88 8.01
C LYS A 176 22.23 2.57 7.52
N ASP A 177 21.53 1.45 7.59
CA ASP A 177 22.09 0.14 7.23
C ASP A 177 21.81 -0.27 5.78
N GLY A 178 20.82 0.35 5.13
CA GLY A 178 20.48 0.13 3.73
C GLY A 178 19.74 -1.18 3.47
N TRP A 179 20.05 -1.84 2.34
CA TRP A 179 19.43 -3.12 1.96
C TRP A 179 19.99 -4.25 2.80
N THR A 180 19.17 -4.85 3.65
CA THR A 180 19.56 -5.97 4.53
C THR A 180 19.00 -7.31 4.10
N THR A 181 18.03 -7.32 3.18
CA THR A 181 17.36 -8.53 2.70
C THR A 181 17.38 -8.60 1.18
N GLU A 182 17.40 -9.84 0.69
CA GLU A 182 17.21 -10.16 -0.71
C GLU A 182 15.79 -9.81 -1.16
N TRP A 183 15.66 -9.54 -2.46
CA TRP A 183 14.35 -9.38 -3.07
C TRP A 183 13.50 -10.63 -2.86
N SER A 184 12.30 -10.46 -2.31
CA SER A 184 11.40 -11.56 -2.01
C SER A 184 9.97 -11.22 -2.39
N GLY A 185 9.05 -12.17 -2.25
CA GLY A 185 7.65 -11.91 -2.54
C GLY A 185 6.71 -13.00 -2.04
N ALA A 186 5.42 -12.68 -2.06
CA ALA A 186 4.32 -13.54 -1.61
C ALA A 186 3.24 -13.60 -2.68
N ALA A 187 2.68 -14.80 -2.89
CA ALA A 187 1.55 -15.00 -3.81
C ALA A 187 0.29 -14.27 -3.31
N ASP A 188 -0.71 -14.13 -4.17
CA ASP A 188 -2.01 -13.59 -3.81
C ASP A 188 -2.57 -14.24 -2.53
N GLY A 189 -3.19 -13.41 -1.68
CA GLY A 189 -3.74 -13.81 -0.40
C GLY A 189 -2.71 -14.20 0.66
N THR A 190 -1.40 -14.05 0.41
CA THR A 190 -0.34 -14.38 1.37
C THR A 190 0.38 -13.12 1.86
N ASP A 191 0.74 -13.10 3.15
CA ASP A 191 1.46 -11.98 3.75
C ASP A 191 2.93 -11.94 3.31
N LEU A 192 3.35 -10.81 2.74
CA LEU A 192 4.75 -10.38 2.63
C LEU A 192 5.07 -9.47 3.82
N TYR A 193 6.22 -9.69 4.46
CA TYR A 193 6.73 -8.84 5.53
C TYR A 193 8.05 -8.20 5.09
N LEU A 194 8.13 -6.89 5.23
CA LEU A 194 9.34 -6.07 5.03
C LEU A 194 9.77 -5.53 6.40
N GLY A 195 11.04 -5.68 6.78
CA GLY A 195 11.54 -5.27 8.10
C GLY A 195 11.13 -6.19 9.26
N SER A 196 11.10 -5.64 10.49
CA SER A 196 10.86 -6.43 11.71
C SER A 196 9.98 -5.71 12.75
N ALA A 197 9.09 -6.48 13.38
CA ALA A 197 8.25 -6.03 14.50
C ALA A 197 8.87 -6.35 15.88
N ALA A 198 10.09 -6.91 15.91
CA ALA A 198 10.76 -7.26 17.15
C ALA A 198 11.08 -6.02 18.00
N ALA A 199 11.18 -6.21 19.32
CA ALA A 199 11.69 -5.17 20.21
C ALA A 199 13.11 -4.76 19.77
N GLY A 200 13.34 -3.46 19.62
CA GLY A 200 14.64 -2.94 19.15
C GLY A 200 14.85 -3.01 17.64
N ALA A 201 13.85 -3.41 16.84
CA ALA A 201 13.96 -3.39 15.39
C ALA A 201 14.36 -1.99 14.87
N PRO A 202 15.23 -1.93 13.84
CA PRO A 202 15.65 -0.67 13.25
C PRO A 202 14.48 0.00 12.52
N ASN A 203 14.61 1.30 12.29
CA ASN A 203 13.61 2.05 11.55
C ASN A 203 13.76 1.74 10.05
N LEU A 204 12.64 1.66 9.35
CA LEU A 204 12.64 1.67 7.90
C LEU A 204 12.74 3.11 7.41
N SER A 205 13.56 3.34 6.40
CA SER A 205 13.65 4.63 5.70
C SER A 205 13.16 4.55 4.27
N GLY A 206 13.11 3.34 3.70
CA GLY A 206 12.44 3.08 2.44
C GLY A 206 12.07 1.62 2.26
N PHE A 207 11.53 1.32 1.09
CA PHE A 207 11.17 -0.01 0.63
C PHE A 207 11.12 -0.01 -0.89
N THR A 208 11.12 -1.19 -1.46
CA THR A 208 10.68 -1.44 -2.82
C THR A 208 9.37 -2.22 -2.81
N ILE A 209 8.56 -2.03 -3.83
CA ILE A 209 7.35 -2.80 -4.05
C ILE A 209 7.05 -2.96 -5.54
N GLY A 210 6.58 -4.13 -5.94
CA GLY A 210 6.13 -4.42 -7.30
C GLY A 210 5.12 -5.57 -7.31
N VAL A 211 4.27 -5.61 -8.34
CA VAL A 211 3.29 -6.69 -8.53
C VAL A 211 3.51 -7.41 -9.85
N GLU A 212 3.21 -8.72 -9.91
CA GLU A 212 3.43 -9.50 -11.13
C GLU A 212 2.37 -9.24 -12.21
N ALA A 213 1.13 -8.94 -11.82
CA ALA A 213 0.08 -8.52 -12.73
C ALA A 213 -0.50 -7.17 -12.30
N GLY A 214 -0.42 -6.19 -13.20
CA GLY A 214 -0.88 -4.83 -12.93
C GLY A 214 0.25 -3.85 -12.72
N ASN A 215 -0.03 -2.80 -11.95
CA ASN A 215 0.96 -1.88 -11.42
C ASN A 215 0.60 -1.57 -9.97
N VAL A 216 1.60 -1.38 -9.12
CA VAL A 216 1.40 -0.79 -7.80
C VAL A 216 1.92 0.64 -7.78
N CYS A 217 1.19 1.53 -7.11
CA CYS A 217 1.64 2.87 -6.81
C CYS A 217 1.83 3.05 -5.31
N GLN A 218 2.85 3.79 -4.92
CA GLN A 218 3.14 4.14 -3.53
C GLN A 218 3.21 5.65 -3.33
N ASN A 219 2.69 6.09 -2.18
CA ASN A 219 3.07 7.33 -1.53
C ASN A 219 3.69 6.99 -0.18
N HIS A 220 4.71 7.74 0.20
CA HIS A 220 5.34 7.61 1.51
C HIS A 220 5.36 8.96 2.21
N LYS A 221 5.27 8.93 3.54
CA LYS A 221 5.56 10.07 4.39
C LYS A 221 6.83 9.78 5.17
N LEU A 222 7.79 10.67 5.05
CA LEU A 222 9.01 10.65 5.84
C LEU A 222 8.81 11.55 7.06
N GLY A 223 9.36 11.21 8.22
CA GLY A 223 9.14 11.91 9.50
C GLY A 223 9.06 13.44 9.41
N GLU A 224 10.19 14.12 9.51
CA GLU A 224 10.26 15.60 9.46
C GLU A 224 9.92 16.20 8.07
N ARG A 225 9.49 15.37 7.11
CA ARG A 225 9.10 15.80 5.77
C ARG A 225 7.61 15.56 5.53
N GLY A 226 7.11 16.16 4.46
CA GLY A 226 5.75 15.92 4.00
C GLY A 226 5.56 14.52 3.40
N TRP A 227 4.37 14.31 2.83
CA TRP A 227 4.15 13.24 1.88
C TRP A 227 5.01 13.47 0.63
N GLY A 228 5.68 12.42 0.17
CA GLY A 228 6.30 12.39 -1.15
C GLY A 228 5.25 12.29 -2.25
N GLY A 229 5.66 12.52 -3.50
CA GLY A 229 4.81 12.33 -4.67
C GLY A 229 4.37 10.88 -4.85
N LEU A 230 3.23 10.69 -5.54
CA LEU A 230 2.78 9.37 -5.97
C LEU A 230 3.79 8.84 -6.99
N ALA A 231 4.34 7.66 -6.74
CA ALA A 231 5.21 6.97 -7.69
C ALA A 231 4.64 5.59 -7.97
N CYS A 232 4.55 5.23 -9.25
CA CYS A 232 4.07 3.94 -9.69
C CYS A 232 5.19 3.07 -10.20
N GLU A 233 4.92 1.77 -10.20
CA GLU A 233 5.74 0.75 -10.82
C GLU A 233 6.17 1.18 -12.24
N SER A 234 7.46 1.03 -12.51
CA SER A 234 8.03 1.31 -13.84
C SER A 234 8.13 0.02 -14.66
N SER A 235 8.60 0.12 -15.90
CA SER A 235 8.92 -1.06 -16.73
C SER A 235 9.92 -2.04 -16.11
N LYS A 236 10.58 -1.66 -15.00
CA LYS A 236 11.46 -2.54 -14.22
C LYS A 236 10.72 -3.55 -13.33
N GLY A 237 9.40 -3.43 -13.19
CA GLY A 237 8.61 -4.34 -12.35
C GLY A 237 8.62 -4.01 -10.85
N TRP A 238 9.05 -2.79 -10.49
CA TRP A 238 8.99 -2.27 -9.12
C TRP A 238 9.08 -0.74 -9.06
N VAL A 239 8.75 -0.19 -7.89
CA VAL A 239 8.93 1.22 -7.50
C VAL A 239 9.58 1.32 -6.10
N PHE A 240 10.46 2.30 -5.93
CA PHE A 240 11.01 2.64 -4.61
C PHE A 240 10.15 3.70 -3.92
N GLY A 241 9.94 3.54 -2.63
CA GLY A 241 9.33 4.54 -1.75
C GLY A 241 10.18 4.81 -0.52
N GLY A 242 10.21 6.06 -0.07
CA GLY A 242 10.98 6.51 1.08
C GLY A 242 12.23 7.29 0.70
N SER A 243 13.29 7.13 1.49
CA SER A 243 14.54 7.86 1.38
C SER A 243 15.73 6.95 1.65
N THR A 244 16.82 7.18 0.93
CA THR A 244 18.13 6.58 1.21
C THR A 244 19.01 7.46 2.11
N GLU A 245 18.59 8.69 2.38
CA GLU A 245 19.29 9.59 3.28
C GLU A 245 19.12 9.13 4.75
N PRO A 246 20.22 9.06 5.54
CA PRO A 246 20.24 8.39 6.83
C PRO A 246 19.45 9.10 7.94
N GLN A 247 19.12 10.39 7.78
CA GLN A 247 18.34 11.14 8.77
C GLN A 247 16.83 10.85 8.72
N PHE A 248 16.30 10.32 7.61
CA PHE A 248 14.86 10.09 7.48
C PHE A 248 14.43 8.67 7.83
N TRP A 249 13.18 8.56 8.21
CA TRP A 249 12.47 7.31 8.45
C TRP A 249 11.06 7.41 7.86
N LEU A 250 10.46 6.25 7.55
CA LEU A 250 9.06 6.16 7.16
C LEU A 250 8.16 6.35 8.38
N GLU A 251 7.18 7.24 8.26
CA GLU A 251 6.16 7.49 9.28
C GLU A 251 4.78 6.96 8.85
N ALA A 252 4.49 7.02 7.56
CA ALA A 252 3.28 6.48 6.95
C ALA A 252 3.50 6.07 5.50
N VAL A 253 2.65 5.17 5.00
CA VAL A 253 2.64 4.72 3.61
C VAL A 253 1.20 4.61 3.08
N ARG A 254 1.05 4.70 1.77
CA ARG A 254 -0.16 4.37 1.01
C ARG A 254 0.26 3.57 -0.21
N PHE A 255 -0.46 2.48 -0.48
CA PHE A 255 -0.32 1.66 -1.68
C PHE A 255 -1.66 1.53 -2.39
N ASN A 256 -1.64 1.53 -3.72
CA ASN A 256 -2.81 1.32 -4.56
C ASN A 256 -2.45 0.48 -5.80
N VAL A 257 -3.40 -0.29 -6.34
CA VAL A 257 -3.22 -1.21 -7.49
C VAL A 257 -4.33 -1.12 -8.53
#